data_AF-A0A6A4PZS5-F1
#
_entry.id   AF-A0A6A4PZS5-F1
#
_cell.length_a   1.000
_cell.length_b   1.000
_cell.length_c   1.000
_cell.angle_alpha   90.00
_cell.angle_beta   90.00
_cell.angle_gamma   90.00
#
_symmetry.space_group_name_H-M   'P 1'
#
loop_
_entity.id
_entity.type
_entity.pdbx_description
1 polymer ?
#
loop_
_entity_poly.entity_id
_entity_poly.type
_entity_poly.pdbx_seq_one_letter_code
_entity_poly.pdbx_strand_id
1 'polypeptide(L)'
;MVKRGGGEGFMAIDTIEGSSLHNGQSGHFYLAVDRLQFKMQTMVDLLDLVGRRQCFPIVVCCSTRDDLDSLSSSLSPLPFISYSALYSDLAEDERAFILDKFRQVATLWNQISHTGAGNEDEVGKDDDRSHVIIVTDTCLPLLASGEPPINGHLLINYDLPAKKETYGRRTATCLTADGIVINMVVGGEVVTLKSIEESSGIIMQEMPMRILDIL
;
A
#
# COMPACT_ATOMS: atom_id res chain seq x y z
N MET A 1 -6.04 66.45 -40.29
CA MET A 1 -7.29 66.15 -39.55
C MET A 1 -7.73 64.77 -40.04
N VAL A 2 -7.77 63.67 -39.29
CA VAL A 2 -8.12 63.39 -37.89
C VAL A 2 -7.40 62.10 -37.44
N LYS A 3 -7.05 62.05 -36.15
CA LYS A 3 -6.41 60.97 -35.37
C LYS A 3 -7.33 59.76 -35.10
N ARG A 4 -6.72 58.69 -34.53
CA ARG A 4 -7.25 57.55 -33.72
C ARG A 4 -7.35 56.24 -34.52
N GLY A 5 -6.94 55.05 -34.07
CA GLY A 5 -6.34 54.47 -32.85
C GLY A 5 -5.99 53.02 -33.24
N GLY A 6 -4.94 52.36 -32.74
CA GLY A 6 -4.84 51.87 -31.37
C GLY A 6 -5.83 50.72 -31.12
N GLY A 7 -5.35 49.46 -31.19
CA GLY A 7 -6.12 48.23 -30.92
C GLY A 7 -5.37 47.03 -31.49
N GLU A 8 -4.27 46.61 -30.86
CA GLU A 8 -4.24 45.51 -29.88
C GLU A 8 -4.70 44.18 -30.51
N GLY A 9 -3.71 43.40 -30.94
CA GLY A 9 -3.89 41.99 -31.28
C GLY A 9 -4.31 41.24 -30.02
N PHE A 10 -5.53 40.70 -30.07
CA PHE A 10 -6.03 39.75 -29.08
C PHE A 10 -5.22 38.46 -29.23
N MET A 11 -4.16 38.33 -28.43
CA MET A 11 -3.51 37.06 -28.16
C MET A 11 -4.54 36.24 -27.40
N ALA A 12 -5.07 35.19 -28.03
CA ALA A 12 -5.84 34.18 -27.33
C ALA A 12 -4.94 33.64 -26.22
N ILE A 13 -5.30 33.97 -24.98
CA ILE A 13 -4.84 33.24 -23.82
C ILE A 13 -5.44 31.85 -23.94
N ASP A 14 -4.68 30.91 -24.48
CA ASP A 14 -4.92 29.50 -24.19
C ASP A 14 -4.78 29.38 -22.68
N THR A 15 -5.95 29.38 -22.04
CA THR A 15 -6.15 28.84 -20.71
C THR A 15 -5.64 27.41 -20.81
N ILE A 16 -4.42 27.19 -20.32
CA ILE A 16 -3.95 25.84 -20.03
C ILE A 16 -4.83 25.38 -18.87
N GLU A 17 -5.98 24.81 -19.24
CA GLU A 17 -6.81 24.02 -18.36
C GLU A 17 -5.90 23.00 -17.67
N GLY A 18 -5.89 23.06 -16.35
CA GLY A 18 -5.29 22.05 -15.49
C GLY A 18 -5.93 20.70 -15.79
N SER A 19 -5.34 19.99 -16.74
CA SER A 19 -5.63 18.61 -17.06
C SER A 19 -4.45 17.79 -16.55
N SER A 20 -4.51 17.43 -15.28
CA SER A 20 -3.83 16.23 -14.80
C SER A 20 -4.93 15.29 -14.39
N LEU A 21 -5.31 14.43 -15.34
CA LEU A 21 -6.17 13.29 -15.10
C LEU A 21 -5.67 12.58 -13.85
N HIS A 22 -6.45 12.60 -12.76
CA HIS A 22 -6.36 11.57 -11.73
C HIS A 22 -6.94 10.28 -12.33
N ASN A 23 -6.16 9.69 -13.22
CA ASN A 23 -6.32 8.30 -13.61
C ASN A 23 -5.87 7.49 -12.39
N GLY A 24 -6.69 6.53 -11.93
CA GLY A 24 -6.45 5.75 -10.70
C GLY A 24 -5.11 5.00 -10.70
N GLN A 25 -4.02 5.71 -10.41
CA GLN A 25 -2.68 5.17 -10.27
C GLN A 25 -2.37 5.07 -8.78
N SER A 26 -1.91 3.89 -8.38
CA SER A 26 -1.44 3.64 -7.03
C SER A 26 -0.34 4.63 -6.63
N GLY A 27 -0.45 5.19 -5.42
CA GLY A 27 0.56 6.08 -4.88
C GLY A 27 1.78 5.30 -4.40
N HIS A 28 2.97 5.57 -4.95
CA HIS A 28 4.20 4.89 -4.52
C HIS A 28 5.03 5.82 -3.63
N PHE A 29 5.33 5.34 -2.42
CA PHE A 29 6.11 6.07 -1.43
C PHE A 29 7.27 5.23 -0.89
N TYR A 30 8.24 5.91 -0.29
CA TYR A 30 9.27 5.27 0.54
C TYR A 30 9.33 5.93 1.92
N LEU A 31 9.62 5.11 2.92
CA LEU A 31 9.89 5.51 4.29
C LEU A 31 11.37 5.24 4.55
N ALA A 32 12.15 6.31 4.65
CA ALA A 32 13.56 6.22 4.97
C ALA A 32 13.75 5.79 6.43
N VAL A 33 14.56 4.75 6.64
CA VAL A 33 14.95 4.25 7.96
C VAL A 33 16.46 4.41 8.10
N ASP A 34 16.90 5.15 9.13
CA ASP A 34 18.32 5.46 9.34
C ASP A 34 19.18 4.18 9.40
N ARG A 35 18.76 3.20 10.21
CA ARG A 35 19.49 1.94 10.42
C ARG A 35 18.56 0.75 10.44
N LEU A 36 19.05 -0.38 9.94
CA LEU A 36 18.34 -1.66 9.93
C LEU A 36 17.78 -2.05 11.30
N GLN A 37 18.51 -1.81 12.38
CA GLN A 37 18.08 -2.11 13.75
C GLN A 37 16.78 -1.40 14.17
N PHE A 38 16.45 -0.26 13.57
CA PHE A 38 15.23 0.49 13.85
C PHE A 38 14.07 0.11 12.94
N LYS A 39 14.34 -0.64 11.85
CA LYS A 39 13.37 -0.98 10.81
C LYS A 39 12.15 -1.71 11.38
N MET A 40 12.36 -2.67 12.27
CA MET A 40 11.27 -3.40 12.94
C MET A 40 10.40 -2.45 13.78
N GLN A 41 11.00 -1.62 14.63
CA GLN A 41 10.25 -0.68 15.47
C GLN A 41 9.45 0.30 14.62
N THR A 42 10.07 0.90 13.60
CA THR A 42 9.39 1.81 12.68
C THR A 42 8.23 1.14 11.95
N MET A 43 8.34 -0.15 11.61
CA MET A 43 7.27 -0.91 10.99
C MET A 43 6.08 -1.10 11.94
N VAL A 44 6.35 -1.45 13.19
CA VAL A 44 5.32 -1.60 14.23
C VAL A 44 4.63 -0.26 14.50
N ASP A 45 5.39 0.83 14.62
CA ASP A 45 4.83 2.17 14.84
C ASP A 45 3.94 2.62 13.66
N LEU A 46 4.39 2.35 12.43
CA LEU A 46 3.62 2.60 11.22
C LEU A 46 2.31 1.81 11.23
N LEU A 47 2.38 0.50 11.50
CA LEU A 47 1.21 -0.37 11.56
C LEU A 47 0.25 0.02 12.68
N ASP A 48 0.73 0.35 13.87
CA ASP A 48 -0.10 0.84 14.98
C ASP A 48 -0.83 2.13 14.60
N LEU A 49 -0.19 3.02 13.84
CA LEU A 49 -0.80 4.26 13.38
C LEU A 49 -1.89 4.01 12.31
N VAL A 50 -1.58 3.24 11.26
CA VAL A 50 -2.53 2.99 10.17
C VAL A 50 -3.65 2.02 10.57
N GLY A 51 -3.35 1.09 11.48
CA GLY A 51 -4.25 0.04 11.95
C GLY A 51 -5.40 0.55 12.81
N ARG A 52 -5.35 1.82 13.25
CA ARG A 52 -6.45 2.50 13.95
C ARG A 52 -7.63 2.85 13.04
N ARG A 53 -7.46 2.77 11.71
CA ARG A 53 -8.59 2.86 10.78
C ARG A 53 -9.43 1.58 10.87
N GLN A 54 -10.75 1.72 10.80
CA GLN A 54 -11.66 0.58 10.89
C GLN A 54 -11.48 -0.35 9.68
N CYS A 55 -11.30 -1.65 9.89
CA CYS A 55 -11.29 -2.64 8.80
C CYS A 55 -10.28 -2.38 7.66
N PHE A 56 -9.18 -1.64 7.90
CA PHE A 56 -8.26 -1.27 6.84
C PHE A 56 -7.46 -2.50 6.35
N PRO A 57 -7.52 -2.86 5.06
CA PRO A 57 -6.87 -4.06 4.53
C PRO A 57 -5.42 -3.77 4.13
N ILE A 58 -4.47 -4.33 4.88
CA ILE A 58 -3.04 -4.08 4.73
C ILE A 58 -2.32 -5.38 4.35
N VAL A 59 -1.39 -5.31 3.40
CA VAL A 59 -0.51 -6.41 3.03
C VAL A 59 0.94 -6.01 3.31
N VAL A 60 1.67 -6.86 4.01
CA VAL A 60 3.08 -6.68 4.33
C VAL A 60 3.89 -7.77 3.64
N CYS A 61 4.79 -7.37 2.74
CA CYS A 61 5.65 -8.30 2.02
C CYS A 61 7.05 -8.35 2.65
N CYS A 62 7.46 -9.56 3.02
CA CYS A 62 8.78 -9.87 3.56
C CYS A 62 9.59 -10.70 2.57
N SER A 63 10.91 -10.53 2.57
CA SER A 63 11.80 -11.35 1.73
C SER A 63 12.18 -12.68 2.40
N THR A 64 12.19 -12.74 3.74
CA THR A 64 12.56 -13.95 4.49
C THR A 64 11.45 -14.42 5.44
N ARG A 65 11.52 -15.68 5.85
CA ARG A 65 10.63 -16.25 6.86
C ARG A 65 10.92 -15.67 8.26
N ASP A 66 12.18 -15.45 8.59
CA ASP A 66 12.60 -14.89 9.87
C ASP A 66 12.02 -13.48 10.11
N ASP A 67 12.00 -12.63 9.07
CA ASP A 67 11.39 -11.30 9.14
C ASP A 67 9.88 -11.39 9.37
N LEU A 68 9.21 -12.31 8.68
CA LEU A 68 7.78 -12.57 8.85
C LEU A 68 7.44 -13.04 10.28
N ASP A 69 8.21 -13.98 10.84
CA ASP A 69 8.00 -14.48 12.20
C ASP A 69 8.28 -13.39 13.24
N SER A 70 9.30 -12.57 13.01
CA SER A 70 9.66 -11.43 13.86
C SER A 70 8.55 -10.37 13.85
N LEU A 71 7.99 -10.06 12.67
CA LEU A 71 6.84 -9.15 12.54
C LEU A 71 5.60 -9.73 13.21
N SER A 72 5.28 -11.01 12.99
CA SER A 72 4.14 -11.69 13.62
C SER A 72 4.20 -11.58 15.14
N SER A 73 5.38 -11.83 15.71
CA SER A 73 5.61 -11.70 17.15
C SER A 73 5.44 -10.27 17.65
N SER A 74 5.90 -9.28 16.87
CA SER A 74 5.84 -7.86 17.22
C SER A 74 4.45 -7.23 17.05
N LEU A 75 3.60 -7.80 16.19
CA LEU A 75 2.23 -7.34 15.94
C LEU A 75 1.19 -7.97 16.87
N SER A 76 1.49 -9.14 17.44
CA SER A 76 0.64 -9.80 18.45
C SER A 76 0.15 -8.90 19.61
N PRO A 77 0.94 -7.95 20.17
CA PRO A 77 0.46 -7.09 21.25
C PRO A 77 -0.44 -5.93 20.78
N LEU A 78 -0.58 -5.66 19.48
CA LEU A 78 -1.33 -4.50 19.00
C LEU A 78 -2.85 -4.77 19.04
N PRO A 79 -3.64 -3.93 19.74
CA PRO A 79 -5.06 -4.21 19.97
C PRO A 79 -5.96 -3.94 18.76
N PHE A 80 -5.54 -3.05 17.85
CA PHE A 80 -6.33 -2.61 16.69
C PHE A 80 -6.08 -3.42 15.42
N ILE A 81 -5.17 -4.40 15.48
CA ILE A 81 -4.75 -5.18 14.32
C ILE A 81 -5.07 -6.65 14.57
N SER A 82 -5.66 -7.29 13.57
CA SER A 82 -5.61 -8.74 13.40
C SER A 82 -4.61 -9.03 12.28
N TYR A 83 -3.86 -10.13 12.38
CA TYR A 83 -2.94 -10.52 11.33
C TYR A 83 -3.06 -11.99 10.94
N SER A 84 -2.65 -12.30 9.73
CA SER A 84 -2.51 -13.66 9.21
C SER A 84 -1.21 -13.77 8.42
N ALA A 85 -0.54 -14.92 8.51
CA ALA A 85 0.75 -15.13 7.87
C ALA A 85 0.62 -16.12 6.71
N LEU A 86 1.21 -15.79 5.56
CA LEU A 86 1.29 -16.64 4.38
C LEU A 86 2.75 -17.02 4.11
N TYR A 87 3.02 -18.33 4.17
CA TYR A 87 4.35 -18.92 4.06
C TYR A 87 4.30 -20.31 3.43
N SER A 88 5.45 -20.83 3.01
CA SER A 88 5.54 -21.99 2.11
C SER A 88 4.98 -23.29 2.69
N ASP A 89 5.02 -23.41 4.01
CA ASP A 89 4.68 -24.66 4.71
C ASP A 89 3.20 -24.72 5.12
N LEU A 90 2.42 -23.69 4.75
CA LEU A 90 0.99 -23.62 5.00
C LEU A 90 0.23 -24.61 4.10
N ALA A 91 -0.74 -25.33 4.65
CA ALA A 91 -1.57 -26.22 3.85
C ALA A 91 -2.37 -25.43 2.80
N GLU A 92 -2.65 -26.04 1.64
CA GLU A 92 -3.32 -25.34 0.53
C GLU A 92 -4.72 -24.85 0.90
N ASP A 93 -5.46 -25.62 1.70
CA ASP A 93 -6.79 -25.24 2.20
C ASP A 93 -6.71 -24.08 3.21
N GLU A 94 -5.72 -24.10 4.09
CA GLU A 94 -5.48 -23.01 5.05
C GLU A 94 -5.05 -21.72 4.34
N ARG A 95 -4.16 -21.84 3.34
CA ARG A 95 -3.79 -20.72 2.45
C ARG A 95 -5.01 -20.13 1.75
N ALA A 96 -5.85 -20.98 1.15
CA ALA A 96 -7.05 -20.56 0.46
C ALA A 96 -8.02 -19.84 1.42
N PHE A 97 -8.19 -20.38 2.63
CA PHE A 97 -9.03 -19.79 3.67
C PHE A 97 -8.55 -18.39 4.09
N ILE A 98 -7.25 -18.21 4.35
CA ILE A 98 -6.68 -16.91 4.72
C ILE A 98 -6.90 -15.88 3.60
N LEU A 99 -6.62 -16.27 2.35
CA LEU A 99 -6.79 -15.38 1.19
C LEU A 99 -8.25 -15.00 0.96
N ASP A 100 -9.17 -15.96 1.08
CA ASP A 100 -10.60 -15.70 0.93
C ASP A 100 -11.12 -14.76 2.02
N LYS A 101 -10.79 -15.04 3.28
CA LYS A 101 -11.15 -14.17 4.42
C LYS A 101 -10.66 -12.74 4.21
N PHE A 102 -9.41 -12.55 3.78
CA PHE A 102 -8.88 -11.20 3.56
C PHE A 102 -9.55 -10.47 2.40
N ARG A 103 -9.85 -11.17 1.30
CA ARG A 103 -10.58 -10.57 0.17
C ARG A 103 -11.98 -10.09 0.57
N GLN A 104 -12.63 -10.80 1.51
CA GLN A 104 -13.90 -10.34 2.09
C GLN A 104 -13.71 -9.02 2.84
N VAL A 105 -12.67 -8.90 3.67
CA VAL A 105 -12.35 -7.64 4.38
C VAL A 105 -12.05 -6.50 3.39
N ALA A 106 -11.25 -6.76 2.35
CA ALA A 106 -10.96 -5.76 1.32
C ALA A 106 -12.23 -5.28 0.58
N THR A 107 -13.15 -6.20 0.31
CA THR A 107 -14.44 -5.90 -0.33
C THR A 107 -15.36 -5.11 0.60
N LEU A 108 -15.32 -5.37 1.91
CA LEU A 108 -16.07 -4.65 2.92
C LEU A 108 -15.56 -3.21 3.06
N TRP A 109 -14.24 -3.00 3.12
CA TRP A 109 -13.63 -1.67 3.20
C TRP A 109 -14.08 -0.75 2.04
N ASN A 110 -14.14 -1.28 0.81
CA ASN A 110 -14.64 -0.53 -0.35
C ASN A 110 -16.10 -0.07 -0.18
N GLN A 111 -16.93 -0.82 0.55
CA GLN A 111 -18.32 -0.43 0.79
C GLN A 111 -18.40 0.66 1.85
N ILE A 112 -17.66 0.51 2.96
CA ILE A 112 -17.64 1.45 4.08
C ILE A 112 -17.04 2.80 3.66
N SER A 113 -15.97 2.80 2.87
CA SER A 113 -15.32 4.04 2.40
C SER A 113 -16.21 4.87 1.46
N HIS A 114 -17.17 4.24 0.77
CA HIS A 114 -18.12 4.91 -0.13
C HIS A 114 -19.49 5.20 0.50
N THR A 115 -19.85 4.56 1.61
CA THR A 115 -21.05 4.88 2.39
C THR A 115 -20.65 5.70 3.61
N GLY A 116 -20.55 7.01 3.44
CA GLY A 116 -20.29 7.93 4.56
C GLY A 116 -21.34 7.76 5.65
N ALA A 117 -20.90 7.25 6.80
CA ALA A 117 -21.60 7.14 8.09
C ALA A 117 -22.94 6.37 8.09
N GLY A 118 -22.95 5.22 8.77
CA GLY A 118 -24.17 4.46 9.03
C GLY A 118 -24.12 3.68 10.36
N ASN A 119 -24.64 4.32 11.41
CA ASN A 119 -25.13 3.79 12.69
C ASN A 119 -24.12 3.16 13.66
N GLU A 120 -23.91 3.86 14.78
CA GLU A 120 -23.04 3.50 15.92
C GLU A 120 -23.60 2.40 16.84
N ASP A 121 -24.51 1.55 16.36
CA ASP A 121 -25.19 0.56 17.19
C ASP A 121 -25.09 -0.84 16.59
N GLU A 122 -23.91 -1.45 16.70
CA GLU A 122 -23.71 -2.85 17.08
C GLU A 122 -22.20 -3.12 17.22
N VAL A 123 -21.67 -3.02 18.46
CA VAL A 123 -20.29 -3.41 18.79
C VAL A 123 -20.17 -4.94 18.66
N GLY A 124 -19.84 -5.40 17.46
CA GLY A 124 -19.21 -6.68 17.20
C GLY A 124 -17.75 -6.61 17.61
N LYS A 125 -17.43 -7.14 18.79
CA LYS A 125 -16.19 -6.95 19.56
C LYS A 125 -14.86 -7.40 18.92
N ASP A 126 -14.82 -7.74 17.63
CA ASP A 126 -13.61 -8.17 16.91
C ASP A 126 -13.56 -7.70 15.44
N ASP A 127 -14.66 -7.18 14.89
CA ASP A 127 -14.84 -6.99 13.44
C ASP A 127 -14.31 -5.65 12.90
N ASP A 128 -14.02 -4.70 13.79
CA ASP A 128 -13.52 -3.36 13.42
C ASP A 128 -12.00 -3.31 13.22
N ARG A 129 -11.27 -4.40 13.53
CA ARG A 129 -9.82 -4.38 13.47
C ARG A 129 -9.32 -4.28 12.04
N SER A 130 -8.26 -3.51 11.84
CA SER A 130 -7.50 -3.57 10.60
C SER A 130 -6.92 -4.97 10.43
N HIS A 131 -7.05 -5.51 9.21
CA HIS A 131 -6.55 -6.85 8.89
C HIS A 131 -5.25 -6.73 8.13
N VAL A 132 -4.20 -7.38 8.65
CA VAL A 132 -2.86 -7.42 8.06
C VAL A 132 -2.57 -8.83 7.55
N ILE A 133 -2.27 -9.00 6.27
CA ILE A 133 -1.59 -10.21 5.79
C ILE A 133 -0.09 -9.94 5.74
N ILE A 134 0.70 -10.81 6.38
CA ILE A 134 2.16 -10.84 6.26
C ILE A 134 2.52 -12.00 5.34
N VAL A 135 3.23 -11.73 4.25
CA VAL A 135 3.45 -12.72 3.19
C VAL A 135 4.89 -12.71 2.69
N THR A 136 5.42 -13.88 2.38
CA THR A 136 6.66 -14.03 1.62
C THR A 136 6.39 -14.10 0.13
N ASP A 137 7.35 -13.65 -0.68
CA ASP A 137 7.28 -13.64 -2.14
C ASP A 137 6.91 -14.97 -2.80
N THR A 138 7.27 -16.09 -2.17
CA THR A 138 6.97 -17.46 -2.64
C THR A 138 5.50 -17.83 -2.51
N CYS A 139 4.74 -17.12 -1.68
CA CYS A 139 3.37 -17.44 -1.32
C CYS A 139 2.34 -16.51 -1.96
N LEU A 140 2.82 -15.50 -2.69
CA LEU A 140 1.98 -14.60 -3.46
C LEU A 140 1.18 -15.37 -4.51
N PRO A 141 -0.10 -15.02 -4.73
CA PRO A 141 -0.90 -15.60 -5.79
C PRO A 141 -0.22 -15.53 -7.16
N LEU A 142 -0.22 -16.63 -7.90
CA LEU A 142 0.29 -16.71 -9.25
C LEU A 142 -0.82 -16.30 -10.23
N LEU A 143 -0.89 -15.00 -10.55
CA LEU A 143 -1.92 -14.47 -11.48
C LEU A 143 -1.88 -15.16 -12.85
N ALA A 144 -0.68 -15.53 -13.33
CA ALA A 144 -0.50 -16.26 -14.59
C ALA A 144 -1.14 -17.66 -14.59
N SER A 145 -1.34 -18.23 -13.40
CA SER A 145 -2.02 -19.51 -13.17
C SER A 145 -3.51 -19.35 -12.90
N GLY A 146 -4.04 -18.12 -12.97
CA GLY A 146 -5.46 -17.83 -12.73
C GLY A 146 -5.82 -17.61 -11.25
N GLU A 147 -4.83 -17.53 -10.35
CA GLU A 147 -5.12 -17.21 -8.95
C GLU A 147 -5.55 -15.73 -8.81
N PRO A 148 -6.58 -15.41 -8.02
CA PRO A 148 -7.00 -14.03 -7.84
C PRO A 148 -5.98 -13.22 -7.02
N PRO A 149 -5.90 -11.89 -7.23
CA PRO A 149 -5.10 -11.02 -6.37
C PRO A 149 -5.67 -10.94 -4.94
N ILE A 150 -4.87 -10.44 -4.01
CA ILE A 150 -5.21 -10.22 -2.59
C ILE A 150 -6.02 -8.92 -2.42
N ASN A 151 -5.75 -7.88 -3.24
CA ASN A 151 -6.45 -6.59 -3.27
C ASN A 151 -6.42 -5.78 -1.95
N GLY A 152 -5.28 -5.72 -1.27
CA GLY A 152 -5.08 -4.78 -0.17
C GLY A 152 -5.09 -3.32 -0.63
N HIS A 153 -5.46 -2.42 0.29
CA HIS A 153 -5.44 -0.97 0.07
C HIS A 153 -4.09 -0.35 0.41
N LEU A 154 -3.35 -0.99 1.30
CA LEU A 154 -1.97 -0.61 1.60
C LEU A 154 -1.05 -1.81 1.45
N LEU A 155 -0.04 -1.68 0.59
CA LEU A 155 1.09 -2.60 0.48
C LEU A 155 2.31 -2.00 1.16
N ILE A 156 2.82 -2.64 2.20
CA ILE A 156 4.10 -2.29 2.80
C ILE A 156 5.13 -3.33 2.38
N ASN A 157 6.12 -2.89 1.60
CA ASN A 157 7.33 -3.66 1.39
C ASN A 157 8.23 -3.46 2.61
N TYR A 158 8.19 -4.41 3.55
CA TYR A 158 9.12 -4.41 4.67
C TYR A 158 10.53 -4.52 4.11
N ASP A 159 10.79 -5.50 3.23
CA ASP A 159 12.03 -5.57 2.47
C ASP A 159 11.85 -5.00 1.08
N LEU A 160 12.73 -4.08 0.70
CA LEU A 160 12.75 -3.52 -0.64
C LEU A 160 13.10 -4.63 -1.65
N PRO A 161 12.24 -4.90 -2.65
CA PRO A 161 12.53 -5.94 -3.63
C PRO A 161 13.81 -5.64 -4.42
N ALA A 162 14.74 -6.59 -4.51
CA ALA A 162 16.00 -6.38 -5.23
C ALA A 162 15.83 -6.26 -6.76
N LYS A 163 14.68 -6.63 -7.31
CA LYS A 163 14.40 -6.66 -8.76
C LYS A 163 13.04 -6.06 -9.06
N LYS A 164 12.95 -5.35 -10.20
CA LYS A 164 11.68 -4.83 -10.75
C LYS A 164 10.60 -5.89 -10.88
N GLU A 165 10.94 -7.09 -11.34
CA GLU A 165 9.95 -8.15 -11.55
C GLU A 165 9.27 -8.55 -10.23
N THR A 166 10.06 -8.67 -9.15
CA THR A 166 9.55 -8.93 -7.81
C THR A 166 8.69 -7.77 -7.31
N TYR A 167 9.14 -6.52 -7.53
CA TYR A 167 8.36 -5.33 -7.20
C TYR A 167 7.00 -5.32 -7.91
N GLY A 168 7.00 -5.50 -9.23
CA GLY A 168 5.80 -5.51 -10.05
C GLY A 168 4.85 -6.65 -9.68
N ARG A 169 5.39 -7.84 -9.34
CA ARG A 169 4.58 -8.95 -8.84
C ARG A 169 3.91 -8.62 -7.52
N ARG A 170 4.62 -8.02 -6.56
CA ARG A 170 4.03 -7.59 -5.28
C ARG A 170 2.91 -6.57 -5.52
N THR A 171 3.14 -5.53 -6.32
CA THR A 171 2.10 -4.54 -6.65
C THR A 171 0.88 -5.19 -7.32
N ALA A 172 1.09 -6.02 -8.35
CA ALA A 172 -0.01 -6.63 -9.10
C ALA A 172 -0.82 -7.66 -8.29
N THR A 173 -0.18 -8.37 -7.37
CA THR A 173 -0.84 -9.42 -6.57
C THR A 173 -1.44 -8.89 -5.28
N CYS A 174 -0.82 -7.88 -4.66
CA CYS A 174 -1.17 -7.46 -3.31
C CYS A 174 -2.05 -6.22 -3.28
N LEU A 175 -2.00 -5.35 -4.30
CA LEU A 175 -2.57 -4.01 -4.23
C LEU A 175 -3.78 -3.85 -5.15
N THR A 176 -4.81 -3.14 -4.68
CA THR A 176 -5.87 -2.60 -5.53
C THR A 176 -5.36 -1.46 -6.45
N ALA A 177 -6.11 -1.10 -7.49
CA ALA A 177 -5.70 -0.11 -8.48
C ALA A 177 -5.47 1.30 -7.90
N ASP A 178 -6.25 1.67 -6.89
CA ASP A 178 -6.21 2.94 -6.16
C ASP A 178 -5.39 2.88 -4.86
N GLY A 179 -4.74 1.75 -4.60
CA GLY A 179 -4.03 1.51 -3.34
C GLY A 179 -2.70 2.24 -3.24
N ILE A 180 -2.08 2.18 -2.06
CA ILE A 180 -0.80 2.82 -1.77
C ILE A 180 0.28 1.78 -1.50
N VAL A 181 1.47 2.02 -2.05
CA VAL A 181 2.69 1.25 -1.75
C VAL A 181 3.63 2.06 -0.88
N ILE A 182 4.09 1.49 0.22
CA ILE A 182 5.13 2.05 1.08
C ILE A 182 6.33 1.11 1.06
N ASN A 183 7.49 1.63 0.70
CA ASN A 183 8.74 0.89 0.75
C ASN A 183 9.55 1.32 1.96
N MET A 184 9.88 0.41 2.87
CA MET A 184 10.85 0.71 3.92
C MET A 184 12.26 0.60 3.33
N VAL A 185 13.03 1.69 3.40
CA VAL A 185 14.34 1.79 2.74
C VAL A 185 15.38 2.16 3.77
N VAL A 186 16.38 1.29 3.99
CA VAL A 186 17.55 1.66 4.80
C VAL A 186 18.60 2.37 3.95
N GLY A 187 19.51 3.13 4.58
CA GLY A 187 20.47 3.98 3.86
C GLY A 187 21.32 3.27 2.79
N GLY A 188 21.55 1.96 2.91
CA GLY A 188 22.27 1.16 1.90
C GLY A 188 21.46 0.78 0.65
N GLU A 189 20.14 1.00 0.65
CA GLU A 189 19.21 0.52 -0.38
C GLU A 189 18.78 1.59 -1.39
N VAL A 190 19.28 2.82 -1.26
CA VAL A 190 18.89 3.95 -2.13
C VAL A 190 19.18 3.67 -3.61
N VAL A 191 20.28 2.98 -3.92
CA VAL A 191 20.62 2.58 -5.29
C VAL A 191 19.61 1.58 -5.84
N THR A 192 19.21 0.60 -5.02
CA THR A 192 18.17 -0.38 -5.37
C THR A 192 16.84 0.31 -5.63
N LEU A 193 16.44 1.25 -4.76
CA LEU A 193 15.21 2.04 -4.92
C LEU A 193 15.19 2.76 -6.27
N LYS A 194 16.27 3.49 -6.59
CA LYS A 194 16.41 4.22 -7.86
C LYS A 194 16.38 3.30 -9.06
N SER A 195 17.01 2.13 -8.96
CA SER A 195 16.98 1.13 -10.03
C SER A 195 15.56 0.63 -10.30
N ILE A 196 14.74 0.44 -9.27
CA ILE A 196 13.33 0.04 -9.43
C ILE A 196 12.52 1.16 -10.08
N GLU A 197 12.69 2.42 -9.64
CA GLU A 197 12.01 3.58 -10.22
C GLU A 197 12.30 3.70 -11.73
N GLU A 198 13.58 3.72 -12.10
CA GLU A 198 14.03 3.86 -13.48
C GLU A 198 13.54 2.71 -14.36
N SER A 199 13.71 1.47 -13.89
CA SER A 199 13.32 0.31 -14.67
C SER A 199 11.81 0.17 -14.78
N SER A 200 11.04 0.59 -13.77
CA SER A 200 9.58 0.45 -13.73
C SER A 200 8.83 1.65 -14.30
N GLY A 201 9.50 2.78 -14.51
CA GLY A 201 8.87 4.02 -14.96
C GLY A 201 7.92 4.62 -13.91
N ILE A 202 8.18 4.36 -12.62
CA ILE A 202 7.40 4.88 -11.50
C ILE A 202 8.22 5.90 -10.72
N ILE A 203 7.54 6.79 -10.01
CA ILE A 203 8.16 7.76 -9.12
C ILE A 203 7.76 7.41 -7.69
N MET A 204 8.74 7.19 -6.82
CA MET A 204 8.54 6.95 -5.41
C MET A 204 8.79 8.23 -4.62
N GLN A 205 7.74 8.77 -4.01
CA GLN A 205 7.84 9.97 -3.19
C GLN A 205 8.26 9.64 -1.76
N GLU A 206 8.92 10.57 -1.08
CA GLU A 206 9.15 10.41 0.35
C GLU A 206 7.80 10.42 1.08
N MET A 207 7.64 9.54 2.06
CA MET A 207 6.40 9.50 2.86
C MET A 207 6.17 10.85 3.55
N PRO A 208 4.97 11.45 3.43
CA PRO A 208 4.66 12.70 4.11
C PRO A 208 4.59 12.48 5.63
N MET A 209 4.85 13.54 6.41
CA MET A 209 4.77 13.47 7.88
C MET A 209 3.39 13.02 8.40
N ARG A 210 2.33 13.25 7.62
CA ARG A 210 0.97 12.80 7.92
C ARG A 210 0.55 11.75 6.91
N ILE A 211 0.88 10.49 7.21
CA ILE A 211 0.48 9.34 6.38
C ILE A 211 -1.05 9.23 6.23
N LEU A 212 -1.81 9.65 7.24
CA LEU A 212 -3.28 9.60 7.19
C LEU A 212 -3.87 10.53 6.13
N ASP A 213 -3.12 11.51 5.62
CA ASP A 213 -3.59 12.43 4.58
C ASP A 213 -3.51 11.80 3.18
N ILE A 214 -2.73 10.72 3.02
CA ILE A 214 -2.63 9.98 1.74
C ILE A 214 -3.49 8.70 1.73
N LEU A 215 -3.81 8.14 2.89
CA LEU A 215 -4.63 6.92 3.03
C LEU A 215 -6.13 7.20 2.99
#